data_AF-A0A4U8Q345-F1
#
_entry.id   AF-A0A4U8Q345-F1
#
_cell.length_a   1.000
_cell.length_b   1.000
_cell.length_c   1.000
_cell.angle_alpha   90.00
_cell.angle_beta   90.00
_cell.angle_gamma   90.00
#
_symmetry.space_group_name_H-M   'P 1'
#
loop_
_entity.id
_entity.type
_entity.pdbx_description
1 polymer ?
#
loop_
_entity_poly.entity_id
_entity_poly.type
_entity_poly.pdbx_seq_one_letter_code
_entity_poly.pdbx_strand_id
1 'polypeptide(L)'
;MANVYEKIICCVMSISFQERRKKELERYRQELKRFRDMEADELEFEYINLKSEYEHRKNVITIFMLSIVIAVFMDAWQYFFSFIEKTIQYAVAGQGNEVETAKIVFIFSVLIIAFITVFVFMILIAHTKRMNELNKKLMIVEEIRKKRNDKG
;
A
#
# COMPACT_ATOMS: atom_id res chain seq x y z
N MET A 1 10.33 -33.39 21.08
CA MET A 1 9.98 -32.06 21.67
C MET A 1 9.63 -30.99 20.64
N ALA A 2 10.23 -30.96 19.44
CA ALA A 2 9.93 -29.95 18.40
C ALA A 2 8.43 -29.86 17.99
N ASN A 3 7.74 -31.00 17.89
CA ASN A 3 6.34 -31.08 17.44
C ASN A 3 5.34 -30.45 18.45
N VAL A 4 5.63 -30.51 19.75
CA VAL A 4 4.75 -29.91 20.79
C VAL A 4 4.87 -28.38 20.76
N TYR A 5 6.09 -27.87 20.58
CA TYR A 5 6.35 -26.44 20.52
C TYR A 5 5.67 -25.78 19.30
N GLU A 6 5.75 -26.41 18.13
CA GLU A 6 5.10 -25.94 16.91
C GLU A 6 3.57 -25.89 17.04
N LYS A 7 2.98 -26.90 17.68
CA LYS A 7 1.54 -26.94 17.98
C LYS A 7 1.08 -25.81 18.89
N ILE A 8 1.88 -25.46 19.90
CA ILE A 8 1.59 -24.37 20.83
C ILE A 8 1.63 -23.03 20.09
N ILE A 9 2.65 -22.78 19.26
CA ILE A 9 2.76 -21.54 18.47
C ILE A 9 1.57 -21.40 17.51
N CYS A 10 1.22 -22.45 16.77
CA CYS A 10 0.05 -22.43 15.88
C CYS A 10 -1.26 -22.11 16.62
N CYS A 11 -1.43 -22.65 17.83
CA CYS A 11 -2.61 -22.38 18.66
C CYS A 11 -2.66 -20.92 19.14
N VAL A 12 -1.52 -20.38 19.61
CA VAL A 12 -1.43 -18.98 20.03
C VAL A 12 -1.68 -18.03 18.84
N MET A 13 -1.14 -18.35 17.67
CA MET A 13 -1.38 -17.58 16.44
C MET A 13 -2.85 -17.63 16.00
N SER A 14 -3.51 -18.78 16.10
CA SER A 14 -4.92 -18.92 15.72
C SER A 14 -5.83 -18.16 16.68
N ILE A 15 -5.56 -18.19 17.99
CA ILE A 15 -6.30 -17.38 18.99
C ILE A 15 -6.10 -15.89 18.73
N SER A 16 -4.86 -15.45 18.52
CA SER A 16 -4.54 -14.06 18.17
C SER A 16 -5.25 -13.60 16.88
N PHE A 17 -5.32 -14.46 15.86
CA PHE A 17 -6.06 -14.19 14.63
C PHE A 17 -7.57 -14.10 14.89
N GLN A 18 -8.14 -15.03 15.66
CA GLN A 18 -9.56 -15.01 16.00
C GLN A 18 -9.95 -13.77 16.80
N GLU A 19 -9.11 -13.33 17.75
CA GLU A 19 -9.31 -12.09 18.49
C GLU A 19 -9.27 -10.86 17.58
N ARG A 20 -8.29 -10.78 16.67
CA ARG A 20 -8.21 -9.69 15.68
C ARG A 20 -9.45 -9.63 14.81
N ARG A 21 -9.92 -10.78 14.31
CA ARG A 21 -11.13 -10.89 13.50
C ARG A 21 -12.39 -10.52 14.28
N LYS A 22 -12.48 -10.92 15.55
CA LYS A 22 -13.60 -10.54 16.43
C LYS A 22 -13.67 -9.01 16.62
N LYS A 23 -12.53 -8.37 16.90
CA LYS A 23 -12.43 -6.90 17.01
C LYS A 23 -12.77 -6.18 15.70
N GLU A 24 -12.41 -6.75 14.56
CA GLU A 24 -12.79 -6.19 13.25
C GLU A 24 -14.30 -6.30 13.00
N LEU A 25 -14.90 -7.45 13.34
CA LEU A 25 -16.35 -7.65 13.23
C LEU A 25 -17.15 -6.75 14.18
N GLU A 26 -16.66 -6.52 15.39
CA GLU A 26 -17.28 -5.60 16.34
C GLU A 26 -17.28 -4.16 15.81
N ARG A 27 -16.15 -3.69 15.26
CA ARG A 27 -16.08 -2.37 14.60
C ARG A 27 -17.04 -2.28 13.41
N TYR A 28 -17.10 -3.31 12.57
CA TYR A 28 -18.05 -3.38 11.46
C TYR A 28 -19.51 -3.25 11.95
N ARG A 29 -19.88 -3.98 13.00
CA ARG A 29 -21.24 -3.91 13.59
C ARG A 29 -21.54 -2.52 14.14
N GLN A 30 -20.57 -1.87 14.77
CA GLN A 30 -20.72 -0.49 15.26
C GLN A 30 -20.94 0.51 14.13
N GLU A 31 -20.14 0.44 13.06
CA GLU A 31 -20.31 1.29 11.88
C GLU A 31 -21.65 1.05 11.20
N LEU A 32 -22.04 -0.22 11.01
CA LEU A 32 -23.33 -0.60 10.44
C LEU A 32 -24.51 -0.03 11.25
N LYS A 33 -24.42 -0.10 12.59
CA LYS A 33 -25.45 0.46 13.48
C LYS A 33 -25.51 1.98 13.34
N ARG A 34 -24.35 2.66 13.37
CA ARG A 34 -24.24 4.12 13.21
C ARG A 34 -24.93 4.60 11.93
N PHE A 35 -24.61 4.00 10.79
CA PHE A 35 -25.22 4.39 9.51
C PHE A 35 -26.71 4.00 9.41
N ARG A 36 -27.13 2.93 10.09
CA ARG A 36 -28.55 2.50 10.09
C ARG A 36 -29.42 3.46 10.89
N ASP A 37 -28.88 4.05 11.94
CA ASP A 37 -29.59 4.93 12.86
C ASP A 37 -29.63 6.39 12.33
N MET A 38 -28.87 6.72 11.27
CA MET A 38 -28.87 8.04 10.60
C MET A 38 -30.17 8.31 9.83
N GLU A 39 -30.57 9.57 9.76
CA GLU A 39 -31.66 10.05 8.90
C GLU A 39 -31.34 9.82 7.42
N ALA A 40 -32.37 9.86 6.55
CA ALA A 40 -32.20 9.56 5.13
C ALA A 40 -31.25 10.56 4.43
N ASP A 41 -31.45 11.85 4.68
CA ASP A 41 -30.68 12.94 4.08
C ASP A 41 -29.23 12.94 4.61
N GLU A 42 -29.05 12.67 5.91
CA GLU A 42 -27.72 12.55 6.53
C GLU A 42 -26.94 11.36 5.94
N LEU A 43 -27.61 10.21 5.77
CA LEU A 43 -27.00 9.03 5.16
C LEU A 43 -26.60 9.28 3.69
N GLU A 44 -27.40 10.04 2.95
CA GLU A 44 -27.09 10.41 1.56
C GLU A 44 -25.91 11.40 1.48
N PHE A 45 -25.87 12.40 2.36
CA PHE A 45 -24.72 13.30 2.47
C PHE A 45 -23.42 12.53 2.75
N GLU A 46 -23.45 11.61 3.71
CA GLU A 46 -22.30 10.80 4.08
C GLU A 46 -21.88 9.85 2.94
N TYR A 47 -22.84 9.29 2.18
CA TYR A 47 -22.55 8.53 0.96
C TYR A 47 -21.78 9.35 -0.07
N ILE A 48 -22.26 10.57 -0.37
CA ILE A 48 -21.64 11.46 -1.35
C ILE A 48 -20.22 11.82 -0.92
N ASN A 49 -20.02 12.15 0.36
CA ASN A 49 -18.71 12.47 0.90
C ASN A 49 -17.75 11.28 0.81
N LEU A 50 -18.16 10.09 1.27
CA LEU A 50 -17.32 8.89 1.21
C LEU A 50 -16.94 8.53 -0.23
N LYS A 51 -17.90 8.63 -1.16
CA LYS A 51 -17.67 8.35 -2.59
C LYS A 51 -16.72 9.37 -3.22
N SER A 52 -16.94 10.65 -2.94
CA SER A 52 -16.09 11.74 -3.41
C SER A 52 -14.65 11.57 -2.91
N GLU A 53 -14.47 11.28 -1.61
CA GLU A 53 -13.15 11.06 -1.03
C GLU A 53 -12.45 9.84 -1.65
N TYR A 54 -13.19 8.74 -1.85
CA TYR A 54 -12.65 7.54 -2.48
C TYR A 54 -12.16 7.80 -3.92
N GLU A 55 -12.99 8.41 -4.78
CA GLU A 55 -12.61 8.71 -6.17
C GLU A 55 -11.49 9.74 -6.25
N HIS A 56 -11.48 10.77 -5.39
CA HIS A 56 -10.38 11.73 -5.34
C HIS A 56 -9.05 11.02 -5.01
N ARG A 57 -9.03 10.20 -3.96
CA ARG A 57 -7.82 9.45 -3.56
C ARG A 57 -7.36 8.46 -4.62
N LYS A 58 -8.29 7.76 -5.27
CA LYS A 58 -8.00 6.86 -6.38
C LYS A 58 -7.34 7.62 -7.54
N ASN A 59 -7.91 8.76 -7.94
CA ASN A 59 -7.33 9.61 -8.98
C ASN A 59 -5.93 10.12 -8.61
N VAL A 60 -5.71 10.54 -7.36
CA VAL A 60 -4.38 10.97 -6.89
C VAL A 60 -3.34 9.84 -7.05
N ILE A 61 -3.67 8.59 -6.68
CA ILE A 61 -2.77 7.46 -6.92
C ILE A 61 -2.52 7.27 -8.42
N THR A 62 -3.58 7.27 -9.23
CA THR A 62 -3.44 7.03 -10.68
C THR A 62 -2.50 8.04 -11.31
N ILE A 63 -2.64 9.34 -10.98
CA ILE A 63 -1.76 10.41 -11.45
C ILE A 63 -0.33 10.20 -10.92
N PHE A 64 -0.18 9.86 -9.64
CA PHE A 64 1.12 9.58 -9.05
C PHE A 64 1.85 8.43 -9.75
N MET A 65 1.16 7.31 -9.99
CA MET A 65 1.72 6.16 -10.71
C MET A 65 2.10 6.53 -12.15
N LEU A 66 1.25 7.30 -12.84
CA LEU A 66 1.55 7.80 -14.17
C LEU A 66 2.82 8.66 -14.18
N SER A 67 3.00 9.52 -13.17
CA SER A 67 4.19 10.37 -13.05
C SER A 67 5.47 9.57 -12.84
N ILE A 68 5.42 8.49 -12.05
CA ILE A 68 6.57 7.59 -11.85
C ILE A 68 6.93 6.90 -13.17
N VAL A 69 5.93 6.38 -13.89
CA VAL A 69 6.16 5.74 -15.19
C VAL A 69 6.86 6.71 -16.14
N ILE A 70 6.35 7.94 -16.26
CA ILE A 70 6.96 8.97 -17.11
C ILE A 70 8.40 9.28 -16.67
N ALA A 71 8.66 9.44 -15.38
CA ALA A 71 10.01 9.74 -14.87
C ALA A 71 11.01 8.61 -15.14
N VAL A 72 10.58 7.34 -15.02
CA VAL A 72 11.41 6.18 -15.37
C VAL A 72 11.73 6.17 -16.86
N PHE A 73 10.75 6.51 -17.70
CA PHE A 73 10.91 6.54 -19.16
C PHE A 73 11.74 7.71 -19.68
N MET A 74 11.65 8.92 -19.09
CA MET A 74 12.23 10.13 -19.68
C MET A 74 13.75 10.30 -19.49
N ASP A 75 14.36 9.80 -18.42
CA ASP A 75 15.80 10.02 -18.19
C ASP A 75 16.46 8.95 -17.31
N ALA A 76 15.73 8.41 -16.33
CA ALA A 76 16.30 7.48 -15.35
C ALA A 76 16.90 6.23 -15.99
N TRP A 77 16.30 5.73 -17.08
CA TRP A 77 16.77 4.56 -17.81
C TRP A 77 18.11 4.78 -18.51
N GLN A 78 18.33 5.98 -19.07
CA GLN A 78 19.58 6.33 -19.74
C GLN A 78 20.72 6.47 -18.73
N TYR A 79 20.47 7.14 -17.59
CA TYR A 79 21.46 7.23 -16.52
C TYR A 79 21.78 5.86 -15.91
N PHE A 80 20.78 5.00 -15.75
CA PHE A 80 20.97 3.64 -15.26
C PHE A 80 21.86 2.82 -16.19
N PHE A 81 21.59 2.80 -17.49
CA PHE A 81 22.44 2.08 -18.43
C PHE A 81 23.83 2.67 -18.58
N SER A 82 23.97 3.99 -18.63
CA SER A 82 25.28 4.64 -18.69
C SER A 82 26.11 4.33 -17.44
N PHE A 83 25.46 4.23 -16.28
CA PHE A 83 26.12 3.81 -15.04
C PHE A 83 26.59 2.35 -15.12
N ILE A 84 25.75 1.42 -15.59
CA ILE A 84 26.14 0.02 -15.80
C ILE A 84 27.31 -0.09 -16.78
N GLU A 85 27.25 0.61 -17.91
CA GLU A 85 28.30 0.63 -18.92
C GLU A 85 29.64 1.11 -18.33
N LYS A 86 29.64 2.24 -17.61
CA LYS A 86 30.83 2.76 -16.95
C LYS A 86 31.37 1.79 -15.90
N THR A 87 30.50 1.17 -15.11
CA THR A 87 30.93 0.19 -14.08
C THR A 87 31.63 -1.01 -14.71
N ILE A 88 31.12 -1.51 -15.85
CA ILE A 88 31.74 -2.61 -16.60
C ILE A 88 33.10 -2.16 -17.17
N GLN A 89 33.18 -0.97 -17.78
CA GLN A 89 34.44 -0.44 -18.31
C GLN A 89 35.50 -0.26 -17.22
N TYR A 90 35.13 0.25 -16.04
CA TYR A 90 36.05 0.37 -14.90
C TYR A 90 36.49 -1.00 -14.34
N ALA A 91 35.60 -1.99 -14.33
CA ALA A 91 35.94 -3.36 -13.90
C ALA A 91 36.92 -4.06 -14.86
N VAL A 92 36.85 -3.74 -16.16
CA VAL A 92 37.72 -4.30 -17.20
C VAL A 92 39.05 -3.54 -17.31
N ALA A 93 39.07 -2.22 -17.05
CA ALA A 93 40.24 -1.36 -17.23
C ALA A 93 41.12 -1.15 -15.97
N GLY A 94 40.60 -1.41 -14.76
CA GLY A 94 41.29 -1.03 -13.52
C GLY A 94 42.34 -2.04 -13.03
N GLN A 95 43.56 -1.55 -12.77
CA GLN A 95 44.56 -2.20 -11.91
C GLN A 95 44.64 -1.44 -10.56
N GLY A 96 44.44 -2.12 -9.43
CA GLY A 96 44.69 -1.57 -8.07
C GLY A 96 43.53 -0.80 -7.42
N ASN A 97 43.85 0.16 -6.53
CA ASN A 97 42.95 0.89 -5.60
C ASN A 97 41.72 1.56 -6.24
N GLU A 98 41.76 1.84 -7.54
CA GLU A 98 40.64 2.47 -8.28
C GLU A 98 39.42 1.54 -8.37
N VAL A 99 39.65 0.22 -8.47
CA VAL A 99 38.60 -0.80 -8.50
C VAL A 99 37.86 -0.87 -7.16
N GLU A 100 38.57 -0.69 -6.06
CA GLU A 100 37.99 -0.74 -4.71
C GLU A 100 37.11 0.49 -4.43
N THR A 101 37.56 1.66 -4.87
CA THR A 101 36.77 2.91 -4.82
C THR A 101 35.50 2.81 -5.68
N ALA A 102 35.60 2.26 -6.89
CA ALA A 102 34.45 2.06 -7.77
C ALA A 102 33.41 1.10 -7.19
N LYS A 103 33.85 -0.01 -6.57
CA LYS A 103 32.96 -0.97 -5.88
C LYS A 103 32.18 -0.32 -4.76
N ILE A 104 32.83 0.52 -3.95
CA ILE A 104 32.18 1.24 -2.84
C ILE A 104 31.08 2.16 -3.37
N VAL A 105 31.38 2.97 -4.39
CA VAL A 105 30.39 3.87 -5.01
C VAL A 105 29.21 3.11 -5.61
N PHE A 106 29.48 1.98 -6.27
CA PHE A 106 28.45 1.10 -6.81
C PHE A 106 27.52 0.56 -5.72
N ILE A 107 28.07 0.05 -4.61
CA ILE A 107 27.28 -0.46 -3.49
C ILE A 107 26.39 0.66 -2.91
N PHE A 108 26.93 1.86 -2.71
CA PHE A 108 26.13 3.00 -2.22
C PHE A 108 25.00 3.39 -3.18
N SER A 109 25.25 3.40 -4.50
CA SER A 109 24.18 3.69 -5.47
C SER A 109 23.05 2.66 -5.44
N VAL A 110 23.38 1.36 -5.32
CA VAL A 110 22.38 0.29 -5.23
C VAL A 110 21.58 0.41 -3.94
N LEU A 111 22.24 0.71 -2.82
CA LEU A 111 21.57 0.93 -1.53
C LEU A 111 20.60 2.11 -1.58
N ILE A 112 20.97 3.22 -2.22
CA ILE A 112 20.09 4.39 -2.36
C ILE A 112 18.86 4.03 -3.20
N ILE A 113 19.04 3.36 -4.34
CA ILE A 113 17.93 2.92 -5.19
C ILE A 113 17.00 1.95 -4.45
N ALA A 114 17.56 0.99 -3.72
CA ALA A 114 16.80 0.05 -2.92
C ALA A 114 16.00 0.77 -1.81
N PHE A 115 16.60 1.74 -1.13
CA PHE A 115 15.94 2.52 -0.09
C PHE A 115 14.77 3.36 -0.64
N ILE A 116 14.97 4.05 -1.77
CA ILE A 116 13.91 4.80 -2.45
C ILE A 116 12.76 3.86 -2.85
N THR A 117 13.10 2.69 -3.38
CA THR A 117 12.11 1.68 -3.79
C THR A 117 11.26 1.22 -2.60
N VAL A 118 11.89 0.86 -1.48
CA VAL A 118 11.18 0.46 -0.25
C VAL A 118 10.29 1.58 0.27
N PHE A 119 10.77 2.83 0.24
CA PHE A 119 10.00 3.99 0.68
C PHE A 119 8.75 4.21 -0.18
N VAL A 120 8.86 4.11 -1.50
CA VAL A 120 7.72 4.18 -2.43
C VAL A 120 6.72 3.05 -2.12
N PHE A 121 7.19 1.81 -1.93
CA PHE A 121 6.31 0.69 -1.57
C PHE A 121 5.58 0.92 -0.24
N MET A 122 6.26 1.46 0.78
CA MET A 122 5.60 1.79 2.05
C MET A 122 4.47 2.80 1.88
N ILE A 123 4.69 3.85 1.08
CA ILE A 123 3.66 4.85 0.77
C ILE A 123 2.46 4.19 0.06
N LEU A 124 2.72 3.35 -0.94
CA LEU A 124 1.67 2.64 -1.69
C LEU A 124 0.83 1.71 -0.78
N ILE A 125 1.48 0.96 0.11
CA ILE A 125 0.80 0.07 1.06
C ILE A 125 -0.07 0.89 2.02
N ALA A 126 0.49 1.98 2.60
CA ALA A 126 -0.25 2.84 3.51
C ALA A 126 -1.49 3.46 2.83
N HIS A 127 -1.34 3.91 1.59
CA HIS A 127 -2.45 4.47 0.83
C HIS A 127 -3.51 3.41 0.50
N THR A 128 -3.10 2.22 0.06
CA THR A 128 -4.01 1.11 -0.25
C THR A 128 -4.84 0.71 0.97
N LYS A 129 -4.20 0.65 2.15
CA LYS A 129 -4.89 0.34 3.40
C LYS A 129 -6.01 1.33 3.70
N ARG A 130 -5.72 2.63 3.60
CA ARG A 130 -6.71 3.70 3.82
C ARG A 130 -7.84 3.65 2.79
N MET A 131 -7.52 3.38 1.53
CA MET A 131 -8.52 3.23 0.47
C MET A 131 -9.44 2.04 0.69
N ASN A 132 -8.91 0.91 1.19
CA ASN A 132 -9.70 -0.25 1.56
C ASN A 132 -10.67 0.06 2.72
N GLU A 133 -10.23 0.82 3.72
CA GLU A 133 -11.10 1.27 4.83
C GLU A 133 -12.24 2.17 4.34
N LEU A 134 -11.96 3.11 3.43
CA LEU A 134 -12.99 3.94 2.80
C LEU A 134 -13.98 3.11 1.97
N ASN A 135 -13.47 2.16 1.18
CA ASN A 135 -14.31 1.28 0.37
C ASN A 135 -15.22 0.40 1.23
N LYS A 136 -14.72 -0.12 2.36
CA LYS A 136 -15.53 -0.87 3.33
C LYS A 136 -16.70 -0.03 3.87
N LYS A 137 -16.44 1.22 4.27
CA LYS A 137 -17.48 2.15 4.74
C LYS A 137 -18.49 2.48 3.65
N LEU A 138 -18.03 2.73 2.43
CA LEU A 138 -18.89 2.99 1.27
C LEU A 138 -19.83 1.82 1.00
N MET A 139 -19.32 0.58 1.01
CA MET A 139 -20.15 -0.63 0.83
C MET A 139 -21.23 -0.77 1.91
N ILE A 140 -20.93 -0.46 3.18
CA ILE A 140 -21.92 -0.49 4.27
C ILE A 140 -23.06 0.50 3.99
N VAL A 141 -22.71 1.74 3.64
CA VAL A 141 -23.68 2.80 3.37
C VAL A 141 -24.53 2.46 2.13
N GLU A 142 -23.91 1.95 1.06
CA GLU A 142 -24.62 1.51 -0.15
C GLU A 142 -25.62 0.38 0.15
N GLU A 143 -25.23 -0.60 0.97
CA GLU A 143 -26.12 -1.70 1.35
C GLU A 143 -27.34 -1.20 2.14
N ILE A 144 -27.13 -0.28 3.09
CA ILE A 144 -28.23 0.31 3.89
C ILE A 144 -29.16 1.13 2.99
N ARG A 145 -28.61 1.97 2.11
CA ARG A 145 -29.37 2.78 1.17
C ARG A 145 -30.23 1.91 0.25
N LYS A 146 -29.64 0.85 -0.32
CA LYS A 146 -30.37 -0.11 -1.16
C LYS A 146 -31.54 -0.75 -0.39
N LYS A 147 -31.30 -1.20 0.83
CA LYS A 147 -32.34 -1.78 1.70
C LYS A 147 -33.46 -0.82 2.09
N ARG A 148 -33.21 0.49 2.14
CA ARG A 148 -34.23 1.52 2.39
C ARG A 148 -35.06 1.79 1.13
N ASN A 149 -34.40 1.89 -0.02
CA ASN A 149 -35.07 2.10 -1.31
C ASN A 149 -35.92 0.90 -1.74
N ASP A 150 -35.52 -0.33 -1.38
CA ASP A 150 -36.31 -1.55 -1.66
C ASP A 150 -37.56 -1.67 -0.75
N LYS A 151 -37.70 -0.82 0.28
CA LYS A 151 -38.80 -0.85 1.27
C LYS A 151 -39.76 0.34 1.18
N GLY A 152 -39.41 1.38 0.42
CA GLY A 152 -40.27 2.54 0.15
C GLY A 152 -41.03 2.35 -1.15
#